data_AF-A0A8J5MYV0-F1
#
_entry.id   AF-A0A8J5MYV0-F1
#
_cell.length_a   1.000
_cell.length_b   1.000
_cell.length_c   1.000
_cell.angle_alpha   90.00
_cell.angle_beta   90.00
_cell.angle_gamma   90.00
#
_symmetry.space_group_name_H-M   'P 1'
#
loop_
_entity.id
_entity.type
_entity.pdbx_description
1 polymer ?
#
loop_
_entity_poly.entity_id
_entity_poly.type
_entity_poly.pdbx_seq_one_letter_code
_entity_poly.pdbx_strand_id
1 'polypeptide(L)'
;MEFDDYESLPTSKVGVHMTAGAVAGVMEHCVMFPIDSVKTRMQSLAPSPEAAYRSIREGLTKMVSSEGLLRPMGGVNAVIIGAGPAHAFYFSTYEGIKATFGSNNAFQNHIVNAGAGCGATLLHDAIMVPADVIKQRMQMYNSPYSSCFDCLRKLYRSEGVKAFYRSFTTQLVMNLPFHAIHIVTYEKFQSVMNPERDYNPRAHMVAGAAAGAAASAFTTPLDMCKTVLNTQETSALVHLQQSRVVGLLGALRTIYVMNGVAGFFKGIQARVLYQMPGTAISWSIYELFKHHMTKNNRNENPPPHWDSDLIKDSVIRDNLCDAESSKSSSDNDGKLMVQERRITLGTTTNKTVERLRTLHMPSLTANCSAADDNWLGK
;
A
#
# COMPACT_ATOMS: atom_id res chain seq x y z
N MET A 1 13.42 8.21 -9.44
CA MET A 1 13.63 7.47 -8.19
C MET A 1 12.28 6.92 -7.81
N GLU A 2 12.08 5.62 -8.00
CA GLU A 2 10.79 4.97 -7.76
C GLU A 2 10.49 4.96 -6.26
N PHE A 3 9.20 4.92 -5.93
CA PHE A 3 8.72 4.73 -4.55
C PHE A 3 9.36 3.49 -3.89
N ASP A 4 9.74 2.50 -4.71
CA ASP A 4 10.48 1.28 -4.33
C ASP A 4 11.90 1.55 -3.81
N ASP A 5 12.58 2.61 -4.26
CA ASP A 5 13.96 2.90 -3.85
C ASP A 5 14.03 3.51 -2.44
N TYR A 6 13.02 4.29 -2.04
CA TYR A 6 13.03 5.04 -0.78
C TYR A 6 12.47 4.26 0.42
N GLU A 7 11.52 3.33 0.21
CA GLU A 7 11.00 2.46 1.27
C GLU A 7 11.76 1.12 1.43
N SER A 8 12.84 0.94 0.66
CA SER A 8 13.76 -0.18 0.83
C SER A 8 14.61 -0.02 2.10
N LEU A 9 13.98 -0.04 3.28
CA LEU A 9 14.67 -0.43 4.50
C LEU A 9 15.25 -1.83 4.24
N PRO A 10 16.57 -2.00 4.10
CA PRO A 10 17.14 -3.30 3.83
C PRO A 10 17.19 -4.02 5.16
N THR A 11 16.35 -5.03 5.39
CA THR A 11 16.56 -6.08 6.41
C THR A 11 15.43 -7.10 6.57
N SER A 12 14.27 -6.97 5.92
CA SER A 12 13.22 -8.01 5.97
C SER A 12 13.04 -8.75 4.65
N LYS A 13 12.82 -10.08 4.73
CA LYS A 13 12.46 -10.95 3.60
C LYS A 13 11.28 -10.33 2.84
N VAL A 14 11.28 -10.38 1.51
CA VAL A 14 10.21 -9.85 0.61
C VAL A 14 8.80 -10.21 1.10
N GLY A 15 8.61 -11.45 1.59
CA GLY A 15 7.33 -11.91 2.14
C GLY A 15 6.82 -11.12 3.35
N VAL A 16 7.69 -10.55 4.18
CA VAL A 16 7.30 -9.68 5.32
C VAL A 16 6.69 -8.37 4.81
N HIS A 17 7.31 -7.74 3.82
CA HIS A 17 6.80 -6.51 3.22
C HIS A 17 5.47 -6.75 2.49
N MET A 18 5.38 -7.84 1.72
CA MET A 18 4.14 -8.23 1.03
C MET A 18 2.99 -8.50 2.00
N THR A 19 3.24 -9.25 3.07
CA THR A 19 2.20 -9.57 4.08
C THR A 19 1.82 -8.35 4.90
N ALA A 20 2.79 -7.54 5.34
CA ALA A 20 2.51 -6.28 6.05
C ALA A 20 1.71 -5.30 5.18
N GLY A 21 2.07 -5.15 3.90
CA GLY A 21 1.34 -4.31 2.95
C GLY A 21 -0.09 -4.81 2.68
N ALA A 22 -0.28 -6.11 2.50
CA ALA A 22 -1.61 -6.70 2.31
C ALA A 22 -2.51 -6.51 3.53
N VAL A 23 -1.99 -6.72 4.74
CA VAL A 23 -2.76 -6.50 5.98
C VAL A 23 -3.07 -5.02 6.18
N ALA A 24 -2.11 -4.13 5.91
CA ALA A 24 -2.32 -2.69 5.96
C ALA A 24 -3.46 -2.25 5.03
N GLY A 25 -3.46 -2.69 3.77
CA GLY A 25 -4.52 -2.35 2.82
C GLY A 25 -5.90 -2.90 3.20
N VAL A 26 -5.98 -4.15 3.68
CA VAL A 26 -7.25 -4.73 4.17
C VAL A 26 -7.78 -3.93 5.37
N MET A 27 -6.92 -3.61 6.33
CA MET A 27 -7.32 -2.88 7.52
C MET A 27 -7.71 -1.44 7.22
N GLU A 28 -7.00 -0.76 6.32
CA GLU A 28 -7.37 0.57 5.81
C GLU A 28 -8.80 0.53 5.27
N HIS A 29 -9.09 -0.40 4.36
CA HIS A 29 -10.42 -0.54 3.79
C HIS A 29 -11.49 -0.86 4.83
N CYS A 30 -11.19 -1.67 5.85
CA CYS A 30 -12.11 -1.98 6.95
C CYS A 30 -12.41 -0.77 7.83
N VAL A 31 -11.39 0.00 8.22
CA VAL A 31 -11.53 1.19 9.08
C VAL A 31 -12.27 2.30 8.35
N MET A 32 -11.97 2.50 7.07
CA MET A 32 -12.57 3.55 6.26
C MET A 32 -13.89 3.13 5.62
N PHE A 33 -14.33 1.89 5.81
CA PHE A 33 -15.54 1.34 5.20
C PHE A 33 -16.82 2.14 5.49
N PRO A 34 -17.08 2.63 6.72
CA PRO A 34 -18.28 3.45 6.98
C PRO A 34 -18.30 4.75 6.16
N ILE A 35 -17.14 5.37 5.96
CA ILE A 35 -17.01 6.59 5.15
C ILE A 35 -17.19 6.27 3.67
N ASP A 36 -16.65 5.14 3.20
CA ASP A 36 -16.87 4.65 1.84
C ASP A 36 -18.36 4.40 1.54
N SER A 37 -19.10 3.82 2.49
CA SER A 37 -20.55 3.61 2.36
C SER A 37 -21.33 4.90 2.24
N VAL A 38 -20.99 5.93 3.03
CA VAL A 38 -21.61 7.26 2.90
C VAL A 38 -21.23 7.90 1.57
N LYS A 39 -19.96 7.81 1.16
CA LYS A 39 -19.48 8.29 -0.15
C LYS A 39 -20.29 7.68 -1.28
N THR A 40 -20.41 6.36 -1.34
CA THR A 40 -21.14 5.65 -2.42
C THR A 40 -22.60 6.10 -2.50
N ARG A 41 -23.26 6.36 -1.36
CA ARG A 41 -24.64 6.88 -1.38
C ARG A 41 -24.73 8.36 -1.75
N MET A 42 -23.79 9.19 -1.34
CA MET A 42 -23.72 10.60 -1.76
C MET A 42 -23.47 10.74 -3.27
N GLN A 43 -22.86 9.72 -3.88
CA GLN A 43 -22.67 9.60 -5.33
C GLN A 43 -23.91 9.07 -6.07
N SER A 44 -25.03 8.88 -5.37
CA SER A 44 -26.27 8.47 -6.00
C SER A 44 -26.82 9.54 -6.94
N LEU A 45 -27.27 9.13 -8.12
CA LEU A 45 -27.79 10.07 -9.12
C LEU A 45 -29.19 10.54 -8.79
N ALA A 46 -30.01 9.65 -8.24
CA ALA A 46 -31.39 9.91 -7.84
C ALA A 46 -31.63 9.40 -6.40
N PRO A 47 -31.05 10.07 -5.39
CA PRO A 47 -31.24 9.67 -4.00
C PRO A 47 -32.71 9.85 -3.60
N SER A 48 -33.23 8.92 -2.79
CA SER A 48 -34.52 9.15 -2.13
C SER A 48 -34.40 10.33 -1.15
N PRO A 49 -35.48 11.05 -0.84
CA PRO A 49 -35.44 12.17 0.11
C PRO A 49 -34.81 11.80 1.47
N GLU A 50 -35.02 10.56 1.92
CA GLU A 50 -34.48 10.01 3.16
C GLU A 50 -32.97 9.74 3.08
N ALA A 51 -32.45 9.53 1.87
CA ALA A 51 -31.04 9.24 1.58
C ALA A 51 -30.27 10.44 0.98
N ALA A 52 -30.87 11.64 1.00
CA ALA A 52 -30.19 12.87 0.63
C ALA A 52 -29.33 13.38 1.80
N TYR A 53 -28.01 13.31 1.63
CA TYR A 53 -27.03 13.72 2.65
C TYR A 53 -26.26 14.96 2.19
N ARG A 54 -26.13 15.97 3.06
CA ARG A 54 -25.32 17.18 2.77
C ARG A 54 -23.87 17.03 3.23
N SER A 55 -23.65 16.18 4.24
CA SER A 55 -22.32 15.95 4.82
C SER A 55 -22.13 14.49 5.20
N ILE A 56 -20.87 14.09 5.38
CA ILE A 56 -20.51 12.73 5.78
C ILE A 56 -21.04 12.41 7.18
N ARG A 57 -20.94 13.37 8.10
CA ARG A 57 -21.47 13.23 9.46
C ARG A 57 -22.97 12.98 9.42
N GLU A 58 -23.71 13.82 8.69
CA GLU A 58 -25.16 13.66 8.54
C GLU A 58 -25.50 12.31 7.90
N GLY A 59 -24.78 11.91 6.85
CA GLY A 59 -24.99 10.63 6.18
C GLY A 59 -24.73 9.43 7.09
N LEU A 60 -23.67 9.46 7.89
CA LEU A 60 -23.35 8.39 8.83
C LEU A 60 -24.37 8.33 9.97
N THR A 61 -24.73 9.48 10.56
CA THR A 61 -25.74 9.56 11.62
C THR A 61 -27.09 9.07 11.13
N LYS A 62 -27.55 9.54 9.95
CA LYS A 62 -28.80 9.07 9.35
C LYS A 62 -28.75 7.57 9.12
N MET A 63 -27.73 7.06 8.42
CA MET A 63 -27.59 5.63 8.12
C MET A 63 -27.65 4.75 9.37
N VAL A 64 -26.95 5.13 10.45
CA VAL A 64 -26.96 4.38 11.71
C VAL A 64 -28.32 4.46 12.41
N SER A 65 -28.94 5.65 12.42
CA SER A 65 -30.23 5.86 13.10
C SER A 65 -31.43 5.26 12.38
N SER A 66 -31.44 5.24 11.04
CA SER A 66 -32.58 4.77 10.24
C SER A 66 -32.49 3.30 9.85
N GLU A 67 -31.28 2.78 9.61
CA GLU A 67 -31.08 1.42 9.09
C GLU A 67 -30.31 0.51 10.05
N GLY A 68 -29.77 1.05 11.14
CA GLY A 68 -29.09 0.31 12.19
C GLY A 68 -27.56 0.44 12.19
N LEU A 69 -26.95 0.09 13.33
CA LEU A 69 -25.53 0.35 13.63
C LEU A 69 -24.55 -0.31 12.66
N LEU A 70 -24.85 -1.52 12.18
CA LEU A 70 -23.95 -2.27 11.30
C LEU A 70 -24.19 -1.99 9.81
N ARG A 71 -25.19 -1.17 9.46
CA ARG A 71 -25.52 -0.86 8.07
C ARG A 71 -24.36 -0.25 7.28
N PRO A 72 -23.54 0.66 7.84
CA PRO A 72 -22.37 1.20 7.14
C PRO A 72 -21.33 0.15 6.75
N MET A 73 -21.34 -1.04 7.38
CA MET A 73 -20.42 -2.15 7.09
C MET A 73 -20.97 -3.11 6.02
N GLY A 74 -22.14 -2.82 5.44
CA GLY A 74 -22.75 -3.65 4.40
C GLY A 74 -21.87 -3.74 3.15
N GLY A 75 -21.29 -4.92 2.90
CA GLY A 75 -20.40 -5.18 1.75
C GLY A 75 -18.93 -5.38 2.11
N VAL A 76 -18.52 -5.18 3.37
CA VAL A 76 -17.11 -5.27 3.79
C VAL A 76 -16.50 -6.64 3.52
N ASN A 77 -17.28 -7.71 3.69
CA ASN A 77 -16.83 -9.08 3.43
C ASN A 77 -16.37 -9.29 1.98
N ALA A 78 -17.03 -8.63 1.01
CA ALA A 78 -16.62 -8.73 -0.38
C ALA A 78 -15.22 -8.14 -0.60
N VAL A 79 -14.92 -7.02 0.06
CA VAL A 79 -13.61 -6.35 -0.02
C VAL A 79 -12.52 -7.18 0.64
N ILE A 80 -12.77 -7.70 1.84
CA ILE A 80 -11.78 -8.53 2.56
C ILE A 80 -11.42 -9.76 1.73
N ILE A 81 -12.41 -10.44 1.17
CA ILE A 81 -12.21 -11.65 0.36
C ILE A 81 -11.53 -11.31 -0.98
N GLY A 82 -11.86 -10.19 -1.61
CA GLY A 82 -11.30 -9.78 -2.89
C GLY A 82 -9.88 -9.21 -2.80
N ALA A 83 -9.59 -8.44 -1.76
CA ALA A 83 -8.35 -7.70 -1.62
C ALA A 83 -7.13 -8.62 -1.48
N GLY A 84 -7.21 -9.67 -0.65
CA GLY A 84 -6.08 -10.59 -0.43
C GLY A 84 -5.52 -11.19 -1.74
N PRO A 85 -6.34 -11.90 -2.53
CA PRO A 85 -5.93 -12.43 -3.82
C PRO A 85 -5.48 -11.34 -4.80
N ALA A 86 -6.19 -10.20 -4.87
CA ALA A 86 -5.84 -9.12 -5.80
C ALA A 86 -4.42 -8.58 -5.55
N HIS A 87 -4.05 -8.33 -4.29
CA HIS A 87 -2.70 -7.89 -3.92
C HIS A 87 -1.66 -8.98 -4.15
N ALA A 88 -1.97 -10.25 -3.85
CA ALA A 88 -1.04 -11.35 -4.11
C ALA A 88 -0.68 -11.46 -5.59
N PHE A 89 -1.67 -11.35 -6.48
CA PHE A 89 -1.45 -11.35 -7.92
C PHE A 89 -0.76 -10.09 -8.43
N TYR A 90 -1.06 -8.92 -7.85
CA TYR A 90 -0.33 -7.68 -8.14
C TYR A 90 1.18 -7.88 -7.94
N PHE A 91 1.61 -8.27 -6.74
CA PHE A 91 3.02 -8.45 -6.42
C PHE A 91 3.66 -9.57 -7.24
N SER A 92 2.96 -10.70 -7.41
CA SER A 92 3.48 -11.83 -8.19
C SER A 92 3.72 -11.44 -9.65
N THR A 93 2.81 -10.70 -10.27
CA THR A 93 2.97 -10.23 -11.65
C THR A 93 4.04 -9.15 -11.75
N TYR A 94 4.08 -8.22 -10.80
CA TYR A 94 5.09 -7.17 -10.76
C TYR A 94 6.51 -7.75 -10.65
N GLU A 95 6.76 -8.63 -9.68
CA GLU A 95 8.06 -9.29 -9.51
C GLU A 95 8.38 -10.24 -10.67
N GLY A 96 7.40 -10.99 -11.18
CA GLY A 96 7.60 -11.90 -12.30
C GLY A 96 8.04 -11.19 -13.58
N ILE A 97 7.45 -10.04 -13.89
CA ILE A 97 7.85 -9.23 -15.05
C ILE A 97 9.25 -8.64 -14.84
N LYS A 98 9.54 -8.08 -13.65
CA LYS A 98 10.88 -7.54 -13.35
C LYS A 98 11.97 -8.63 -13.37
N ALA A 99 11.67 -9.84 -12.89
CA ALA A 99 12.61 -10.95 -12.89
C ALA A 99 12.90 -11.48 -14.31
N THR A 100 11.91 -11.43 -15.20
CA THR A 100 12.06 -11.95 -16.57
C THR A 100 12.68 -10.93 -17.53
N PHE A 101 12.32 -9.65 -17.38
CA PHE A 101 12.65 -8.60 -18.34
C PHE A 101 13.59 -7.52 -17.76
N GLY A 102 14.02 -7.64 -16.50
CA GLY A 102 15.00 -6.75 -15.90
C GLY A 102 16.28 -6.70 -16.73
N SER A 103 16.79 -5.49 -16.93
CA SER A 103 18.00 -5.22 -17.73
C SER A 103 19.03 -4.49 -16.84
N ASN A 104 20.25 -4.31 -17.33
CA ASN A 104 21.23 -3.42 -16.68
C ASN A 104 21.14 -1.98 -17.21
N ASN A 105 20.42 -1.78 -18.33
CA ASN A 105 20.25 -0.46 -18.92
C ASN A 105 19.16 0.32 -18.18
N ALA A 106 19.52 1.49 -17.62
CA ALA A 106 18.59 2.32 -16.84
C ALA A 106 17.29 2.64 -17.59
N PHE A 107 17.37 3.02 -18.87
CA PHE A 107 16.18 3.32 -19.68
C PHE A 107 15.28 2.11 -19.89
N GLN A 108 15.86 0.93 -20.19
CA GLN A 108 15.08 -0.30 -20.37
C GLN A 108 14.44 -0.71 -19.04
N ASN A 109 15.12 -0.55 -17.92
CA ASN A 109 14.56 -0.81 -16.60
C ASN A 109 13.35 0.08 -16.29
N HIS A 110 13.39 1.37 -16.63
CA HIS A 110 12.22 2.23 -16.43
C HIS A 110 11.00 1.78 -17.25
N ILE A 111 11.22 1.35 -18.50
CA ILE A 111 10.13 0.82 -19.33
C ILE A 111 9.61 -0.50 -18.76
N VAL A 112 10.50 -1.38 -18.29
CA VAL A 112 10.13 -2.67 -17.70
C VAL A 112 9.36 -2.47 -16.41
N ASN A 113 9.78 -1.55 -15.53
CA ASN A 113 9.09 -1.26 -14.28
C ASN A 113 7.71 -0.62 -14.53
N ALA A 114 7.60 0.29 -15.49
CA ALA A 114 6.32 0.85 -15.92
C ALA A 114 5.40 -0.22 -16.52
N GLY A 115 5.94 -1.10 -17.37
CA GLY A 115 5.21 -2.23 -17.95
C GLY A 115 4.75 -3.23 -16.89
N ALA A 116 5.62 -3.54 -15.91
CA ALA A 116 5.32 -4.40 -14.78
C ALA A 116 4.21 -3.82 -13.92
N GLY A 117 4.26 -2.51 -13.61
CA GLY A 117 3.23 -1.81 -12.85
C GLY A 117 1.87 -1.82 -13.56
N CYS A 118 1.85 -1.57 -14.88
CA CYS A 118 0.65 -1.66 -15.70
C CYS A 118 0.07 -3.08 -15.72
N GLY A 119 0.90 -4.10 -15.97
CA GLY A 119 0.48 -5.50 -15.99
C GLY A 119 -0.05 -5.97 -14.64
N ALA A 120 0.63 -5.61 -13.55
CA ALA A 120 0.21 -5.91 -12.18
C ALA A 120 -1.12 -5.24 -11.84
N THR A 121 -1.31 -3.96 -12.19
CA THR A 121 -2.55 -3.21 -11.95
C THR A 121 -3.73 -3.83 -12.73
N LEU A 122 -3.50 -4.23 -13.99
CA LEU A 122 -4.53 -4.89 -14.80
C LEU A 122 -5.03 -6.18 -14.15
N LEU A 123 -4.11 -7.02 -13.66
CA LEU A 123 -4.48 -8.30 -13.03
C LEU A 123 -5.12 -8.07 -11.65
N HIS A 124 -4.59 -7.13 -10.87
CA HIS A 124 -5.20 -6.69 -9.62
C HIS A 124 -6.66 -6.29 -9.82
N ASP A 125 -6.91 -5.37 -10.76
CA ASP A 125 -8.25 -4.85 -11.02
C ASP A 125 -9.18 -5.94 -11.55
N ALA A 126 -8.67 -6.89 -12.34
CA ALA A 126 -9.47 -8.01 -12.84
C ALA A 126 -10.05 -8.85 -11.69
N ILE A 127 -9.32 -8.98 -10.59
CA ILE A 127 -9.74 -9.74 -9.40
C ILE A 127 -10.57 -8.87 -8.46
N MET A 128 -10.21 -7.60 -8.30
CA MET A 128 -10.84 -6.69 -7.33
C MET A 128 -12.19 -6.15 -7.82
N VAL A 129 -12.37 -5.94 -9.13
CA VAL A 129 -13.57 -5.29 -9.69
C VAL A 129 -14.88 -6.02 -9.37
N PRO A 130 -14.99 -7.37 -9.44
CA PRO A 130 -16.18 -8.08 -8.99
C PRO A 130 -16.56 -7.82 -7.53
N ALA A 131 -15.56 -7.76 -6.63
CA ALA A 131 -15.77 -7.44 -5.21
C ALA A 131 -16.27 -6.01 -5.03
N ASP A 132 -15.73 -5.05 -5.80
CA ASP A 132 -16.17 -3.67 -5.82
C ASP A 132 -17.62 -3.50 -6.30
N VAL A 133 -18.05 -4.27 -7.30
CA VAL A 133 -19.46 -4.24 -7.76
C VAL A 133 -20.40 -4.71 -6.65
N ILE A 134 -20.06 -5.82 -5.99
CA ILE A 134 -20.87 -6.35 -4.87
C ILE A 134 -20.89 -5.35 -3.71
N LYS A 135 -19.73 -4.79 -3.34
CA LYS A 135 -19.59 -3.76 -2.31
C LYS A 135 -20.53 -2.59 -2.59
N GLN A 136 -20.43 -1.98 -3.77
CA GLN A 136 -21.20 -0.78 -4.08
C GLN A 136 -22.71 -1.05 -4.11
N ARG A 137 -23.16 -2.23 -4.55
CA ARG A 137 -24.59 -2.61 -4.50
C ARG A 137 -25.11 -2.84 -3.09
N MET A 138 -24.30 -3.43 -2.21
CA MET A 138 -24.63 -3.59 -0.79
C MET A 138 -24.69 -2.23 -0.06
N GLN A 139 -23.87 -1.27 -0.49
CA GLN A 139 -23.80 0.07 0.12
C GLN A 139 -25.01 0.97 -0.22
N MET A 140 -25.74 0.72 -1.32
CA MET A 140 -26.89 1.54 -1.72
C MET A 140 -28.02 1.56 -0.68
N TYR A 141 -28.73 2.69 -0.58
CA TYR A 141 -29.92 2.81 0.27
C TYR A 141 -31.00 1.79 -0.14
N ASN A 142 -31.64 1.17 0.84
CA ASN A 142 -32.66 0.13 0.64
C ASN A 142 -32.21 -1.00 -0.32
N SER A 143 -30.97 -1.45 -0.18
CA SER A 143 -30.40 -2.52 -1.00
C SER A 143 -31.23 -3.82 -0.88
N PRO A 144 -31.63 -4.47 -1.99
CA PRO A 144 -32.48 -5.67 -1.99
C PRO A 144 -31.72 -6.96 -1.61
N TYR A 145 -30.46 -6.83 -1.20
CA TYR A 145 -29.55 -7.93 -0.94
C TYR A 145 -29.27 -8.05 0.56
N SER A 146 -29.48 -9.25 1.12
CA SER A 146 -29.28 -9.50 2.55
C SER A 146 -27.82 -9.77 2.90
N SER A 147 -27.04 -10.29 1.96
CA SER A 147 -25.63 -10.64 2.13
C SER A 147 -24.86 -10.50 0.83
N CYS A 148 -23.52 -10.44 0.91
CA CYS A 148 -22.65 -10.39 -0.27
C CYS A 148 -22.87 -11.60 -1.20
N PHE A 149 -23.12 -12.79 -0.62
CA PHE A 149 -23.39 -14.00 -1.40
C PHE A 149 -24.77 -14.00 -2.06
N ASP A 150 -25.78 -13.45 -1.38
CA ASP A 150 -27.10 -13.21 -1.97
C ASP A 150 -27.01 -12.21 -3.14
N CYS A 151 -26.26 -11.12 -2.96
CA CYS A 151 -25.95 -10.16 -4.02
C CYS A 151 -25.27 -10.83 -5.21
N LEU A 152 -24.20 -11.60 -4.97
CA LEU A 152 -23.50 -12.36 -6.01
C LEU A 152 -24.46 -13.25 -6.80
N ARG A 153 -25.26 -14.08 -6.11
CA ARG A 153 -26.17 -15.03 -6.74
C ARG A 153 -27.26 -14.33 -7.55
N LYS A 154 -27.93 -13.34 -6.96
CA LYS A 154 -29.01 -12.59 -7.63
C LYS A 154 -28.47 -11.83 -8.83
N LEU A 155 -27.34 -11.14 -8.69
CA LEU A 155 -26.71 -10.38 -9.76
C LEU A 155 -26.27 -11.29 -10.91
N TYR A 156 -25.67 -12.44 -10.61
CA TYR A 156 -25.31 -13.43 -11.62
C TYR A 156 -26.54 -13.94 -12.39
N ARG A 157 -27.66 -14.21 -11.70
CA ARG A 157 -28.91 -14.67 -12.34
C ARG A 157 -29.61 -13.59 -13.16
N SER A 158 -29.65 -12.35 -12.68
CA SER A 158 -30.42 -11.27 -13.31
C SER A 158 -29.66 -10.56 -14.43
N GLU A 159 -28.35 -10.36 -14.26
CA GLU A 159 -27.55 -9.51 -15.15
C GLU A 159 -26.36 -10.23 -15.81
N GLY A 160 -26.03 -11.44 -15.35
CA GLY A 160 -24.95 -12.28 -15.87
C GLY A 160 -23.54 -11.82 -15.50
N VAL A 161 -22.53 -12.52 -16.01
CA VAL A 161 -21.10 -12.27 -15.72
C VAL A 161 -20.66 -10.86 -16.13
N LYS A 162 -21.23 -10.31 -17.20
CA LYS A 162 -20.90 -8.96 -17.69
C LYS A 162 -21.19 -7.88 -16.65
N ALA A 163 -22.09 -8.12 -15.69
CA ALA A 163 -22.40 -7.17 -14.61
C ALA A 163 -21.19 -6.87 -13.72
N PHE A 164 -20.35 -7.87 -13.47
CA PHE A 164 -19.20 -7.76 -12.58
C PHE A 164 -18.06 -6.94 -13.18
N TYR A 165 -18.02 -6.76 -14.51
CA TYR A 165 -16.91 -6.09 -15.20
C TYR A 165 -17.32 -4.82 -15.96
N ARG A 166 -18.53 -4.27 -15.73
CA ARG A 166 -19.00 -3.08 -16.47
C ARG A 166 -18.15 -1.84 -16.26
N SER A 167 -17.62 -1.68 -15.06
CA SER A 167 -16.78 -0.55 -14.71
C SER A 167 -15.29 -0.82 -14.94
N PHE A 168 -14.89 -1.99 -15.43
CA PHE A 168 -13.48 -2.37 -15.57
C PHE A 168 -12.70 -1.37 -16.43
N THR A 169 -13.21 -1.00 -17.60
CA THR A 169 -12.57 0.02 -18.45
C THR A 169 -12.49 1.38 -17.77
N THR A 170 -13.56 1.79 -17.07
CA THR A 170 -13.59 3.07 -16.33
C THR A 170 -12.57 3.07 -15.20
N GLN A 171 -12.42 1.95 -14.49
CA GLN A 171 -11.44 1.75 -13.43
C GLN A 171 -10.02 1.96 -13.95
N LEU A 172 -9.67 1.30 -15.06
CA LEU A 172 -8.33 1.42 -15.65
C LEU A 172 -8.03 2.85 -16.10
N VAL A 173 -8.99 3.50 -16.78
CA VAL A 173 -8.86 4.90 -17.22
C VAL A 173 -8.74 5.85 -16.04
N MET A 174 -9.35 5.54 -14.89
CA MET A 174 -9.25 6.33 -13.66
C MET A 174 -7.90 6.14 -12.95
N ASN A 175 -7.35 4.93 -12.96
CA ASN A 175 -6.13 4.60 -12.20
C ASN A 175 -4.91 5.37 -12.70
N LEU A 176 -4.73 5.52 -14.02
CA LEU A 176 -3.61 6.27 -14.60
C LEU A 176 -3.51 7.71 -14.09
N PRO A 177 -4.54 8.58 -14.24
CA PRO A 177 -4.49 9.95 -13.73
C PRO A 177 -4.44 9.99 -12.21
N PHE A 178 -5.06 9.04 -11.49
CA PHE A 178 -4.97 8.97 -10.04
C PHE A 178 -3.52 8.81 -9.58
N HIS A 179 -2.81 7.80 -10.09
CA HIS A 179 -1.42 7.53 -9.73
C HIS A 179 -0.47 8.66 -10.16
N ALA A 180 -0.65 9.20 -11.37
CA ALA A 180 0.19 10.29 -11.86
C ALA A 180 0.10 11.54 -10.96
N ILE A 181 -1.12 11.97 -10.63
CA ILE A 181 -1.33 13.14 -9.76
C ILE A 181 -0.86 12.86 -8.35
N HIS A 182 -1.10 11.64 -7.85
CA HIS A 182 -0.65 11.23 -6.53
C HIS A 182 0.88 11.34 -6.41
N ILE A 183 1.64 10.73 -7.32
CA ILE A 183 3.11 10.74 -7.30
C ILE A 183 3.64 12.18 -7.43
N VAL A 184 3.14 12.96 -8.40
CA VAL A 184 3.62 14.33 -8.63
C VAL A 184 3.35 15.22 -7.42
N THR A 185 2.15 15.13 -6.85
CA THR A 185 1.78 15.92 -5.67
C THR A 185 2.59 15.48 -4.46
N TYR A 186 2.74 14.18 -4.26
CA TYR A 186 3.52 13.61 -3.17
C TYR A 186 4.97 14.08 -3.20
N GLU A 187 5.67 13.96 -4.34
CA GLU A 187 7.05 14.41 -4.51
C GLU A 187 7.18 15.92 -4.26
N LYS A 188 6.19 16.71 -4.72
CA LYS A 188 6.19 18.16 -4.47
C LYS A 188 6.11 18.47 -2.98
N PHE A 189 5.22 17.81 -2.24
CA PHE A 189 5.09 18.00 -0.81
C PHE A 189 6.33 17.49 -0.04
N GLN A 190 6.89 16.35 -0.44
CA GLN A 190 8.15 15.83 0.13
C GLN A 190 9.32 16.79 -0.09
N SER A 191 9.45 17.38 -1.29
CA SER A 191 10.52 18.34 -1.58
C SER A 191 10.49 19.59 -0.69
N VAL A 192 9.31 19.95 -0.17
CA VAL A 192 9.12 21.13 0.69
C VAL A 192 9.24 20.77 2.17
N MET A 193 8.66 19.64 2.61
CA MET A 193 8.59 19.26 4.02
C MET A 193 9.76 18.38 4.48
N ASN A 194 10.43 17.70 3.56
CA ASN A 194 11.55 16.80 3.83
C ASN A 194 12.64 16.93 2.76
N PRO A 195 13.34 18.09 2.68
CA PRO A 195 14.32 18.35 1.63
C PRO A 195 15.53 17.42 1.69
N GLU A 196 15.92 17.03 2.91
CA GLU A 196 17.06 16.16 3.21
C GLU A 196 16.74 14.68 2.95
N ARG A 197 15.46 14.34 2.67
CA ARG A 197 14.98 12.98 2.41
C ARG A 197 15.32 12.00 3.54
N ASP A 198 15.19 12.47 4.78
CA ASP A 198 15.35 11.66 5.98
C ASP A 198 14.05 10.96 6.38
N TYR A 199 14.14 9.94 7.24
CA TYR A 199 12.96 9.25 7.77
C TYR A 199 12.10 10.21 8.64
N ASN A 200 11.04 10.76 8.04
CA ASN A 200 10.11 11.67 8.70
C ASN A 200 8.65 11.24 8.49
N PRO A 201 8.09 10.40 9.38
CA PRO A 201 6.73 9.89 9.28
C PRO A 201 5.65 10.97 9.09
N ARG A 202 5.80 12.12 9.75
CA ARG A 202 4.82 13.20 9.67
C ARG A 202 4.80 13.82 8.28
N ALA A 203 5.98 14.00 7.67
CA ALA A 203 6.08 14.48 6.29
C ALA A 203 5.42 13.49 5.32
N HIS A 204 5.62 12.18 5.50
CA HIS A 204 4.96 11.15 4.69
C HIS A 204 3.43 11.17 4.83
N MET A 205 2.92 11.26 6.05
CA MET A 205 1.48 11.32 6.30
C MET A 205 0.85 12.55 5.66
N VAL A 206 1.46 13.74 5.82
CA VAL A 206 0.92 14.99 5.25
C VAL A 206 1.04 14.99 3.72
N ALA A 207 2.18 14.56 3.18
CA ALA A 207 2.40 14.51 1.73
C ALA A 207 1.46 13.50 1.06
N GLY A 208 1.30 12.31 1.65
CA GLY A 208 0.38 11.29 1.15
C GLY A 208 -1.08 11.70 1.28
N ALA A 209 -1.49 12.30 2.40
CA ALA A 209 -2.85 12.81 2.56
C ALA A 209 -3.17 13.93 1.54
N ALA A 210 -2.24 14.87 1.32
CA ALA A 210 -2.40 15.94 0.34
C ALA A 210 -2.43 15.39 -1.10
N ALA A 211 -1.56 14.45 -1.41
CA ALA A 211 -1.51 13.77 -2.70
C ALA A 211 -2.80 12.97 -2.98
N GLY A 212 -3.26 12.19 -2.00
CA GLY A 212 -4.52 11.44 -2.06
C GLY A 212 -5.73 12.34 -2.22
N ALA A 213 -5.77 13.48 -1.51
CA ALA A 213 -6.81 14.50 -1.65
C ALA A 213 -6.83 15.12 -3.06
N ALA A 214 -5.68 15.53 -3.59
CA ALA A 214 -5.58 16.11 -4.92
C ALA A 214 -5.96 15.11 -6.02
N ALA A 215 -5.40 13.90 -5.96
CA ALA A 215 -5.68 12.82 -6.91
C ALA A 215 -7.15 12.39 -6.88
N SER A 216 -7.75 12.27 -5.70
CA SER A 216 -9.18 11.95 -5.57
C SER A 216 -10.10 13.04 -6.09
N ALA A 217 -9.83 14.31 -5.78
CA ALA A 217 -10.59 15.44 -6.28
C ALA A 217 -10.59 15.47 -7.82
N PHE A 218 -9.41 15.35 -8.44
CA PHE A 218 -9.29 15.38 -9.90
C PHE A 218 -9.97 14.19 -10.59
N THR A 219 -9.90 13.00 -9.99
CA THR A 219 -10.49 11.78 -10.55
C THR A 219 -11.95 11.55 -10.15
N THR A 220 -12.57 12.47 -9.40
CA THR A 220 -13.97 12.34 -8.97
C THR A 220 -14.95 12.13 -10.13
N PRO A 221 -14.83 12.82 -11.29
CA PRO A 221 -15.73 12.57 -12.42
C PRO A 221 -15.70 11.13 -12.94
N LEU A 222 -14.53 10.49 -12.95
CA LEU A 222 -14.38 9.09 -13.38
C LEU A 222 -14.89 8.11 -12.32
N ASP A 223 -14.70 8.44 -11.04
CA ASP A 223 -15.26 7.67 -9.93
C ASP A 223 -16.80 7.69 -9.93
N MET A 224 -17.40 8.84 -10.25
CA MET A 224 -18.85 8.94 -10.47
C MET A 224 -19.31 7.99 -11.59
N CYS A 225 -18.57 7.94 -12.71
CA CYS A 225 -18.86 6.99 -13.78
C CYS A 225 -18.76 5.53 -13.31
N LYS A 226 -17.73 5.19 -12.53
CA LYS A 226 -17.58 3.85 -11.93
C LYS A 226 -18.79 3.51 -11.06
N THR A 227 -19.14 4.39 -10.14
CA THR A 227 -20.25 4.18 -9.19
C THR A 227 -21.57 3.97 -9.94
N VAL A 228 -21.90 4.81 -10.92
CA VAL A 228 -23.11 4.65 -11.75
C VAL A 228 -23.15 3.31 -12.48
N LEU A 229 -22.02 2.88 -13.05
CA LEU A 229 -21.94 1.59 -13.77
C LEU A 229 -22.11 0.39 -12.84
N ASN A 230 -21.66 0.49 -11.59
CA ASN A 230 -21.72 -0.61 -10.64
C ASN A 230 -23.06 -0.68 -9.89
N THR A 231 -23.64 0.47 -9.53
CA THR A 231 -24.89 0.53 -8.74
C THR A 231 -26.12 0.32 -9.60
N GLN A 232 -26.10 0.72 -10.88
CA GLN A 232 -27.24 0.59 -11.81
C GLN A 232 -28.57 1.05 -11.19
N GLU A 233 -28.60 2.26 -10.64
CA GLU A 233 -29.75 2.79 -9.93
C GLU A 233 -31.03 2.72 -10.77
N THR A 234 -32.01 1.94 -10.29
CA THR A 234 -33.28 1.75 -10.97
C THR A 234 -34.01 3.07 -11.20
N SER A 235 -33.99 3.99 -10.23
CA SER A 235 -34.63 5.31 -10.35
C SER A 235 -34.06 6.13 -11.51
N ALA A 236 -32.73 6.13 -11.68
CA ALA A 236 -32.07 6.82 -12.78
C ALA A 236 -32.37 6.14 -14.13
N LEU A 237 -32.37 4.81 -14.17
CA LEU A 237 -32.68 4.02 -15.35
C LEU A 237 -34.12 4.25 -15.84
N VAL A 238 -35.09 4.28 -14.92
CA VAL A 238 -36.50 4.57 -15.22
C VAL A 238 -36.67 5.99 -15.77
N HIS A 239 -36.04 6.98 -15.15
CA HIS A 239 -36.10 8.37 -15.61
C HIS A 239 -35.55 8.54 -17.04
N LEU A 240 -34.51 7.78 -17.39
CA LEU A 240 -33.87 7.84 -18.71
C LEU A 240 -34.49 6.86 -19.72
N GLN A 241 -35.51 6.08 -19.33
CA GLN A 241 -36.08 5.00 -20.15
C GLN A 241 -35.02 4.02 -20.68
N GLN A 242 -33.99 3.75 -19.86
CA GLN A 242 -32.89 2.84 -20.21
C GLN A 242 -32.97 1.56 -19.39
N SER A 243 -32.66 0.43 -20.01
CA SER A 243 -32.60 -0.85 -19.29
C SER A 243 -31.35 -0.98 -18.43
N ARG A 244 -30.25 -0.32 -18.82
CA ARG A 244 -28.94 -0.35 -18.14
C ARG A 244 -28.01 0.72 -18.69
N VAL A 245 -27.08 1.17 -17.86
CA VAL A 245 -25.95 2.03 -18.29
C VAL A 245 -24.75 1.15 -18.60
N VAL A 246 -24.14 1.32 -19.78
CA VAL A 246 -22.98 0.53 -20.21
C VAL A 246 -21.89 1.46 -20.74
N GLY A 247 -20.66 1.19 -20.30
CA GLY A 247 -19.46 1.89 -20.75
C GLY A 247 -19.31 3.31 -20.18
N LEU A 248 -18.09 3.83 -20.29
CA LEU A 248 -17.73 5.14 -19.77
C LEU A 248 -18.55 6.27 -20.40
N LEU A 249 -18.71 6.27 -21.73
CA LEU A 249 -19.49 7.30 -22.43
C LEU A 249 -20.98 7.27 -22.05
N GLY A 250 -21.54 6.07 -21.84
CA GLY A 250 -22.91 5.91 -21.35
C GLY A 250 -23.07 6.50 -19.95
N ALA A 251 -22.11 6.25 -19.05
CA ALA A 251 -22.10 6.83 -17.72
C ALA A 251 -21.96 8.36 -17.73
N LEU A 252 -21.03 8.91 -18.53
CA LEU A 252 -20.85 10.35 -18.71
C LEU A 252 -22.16 11.02 -19.17
N ARG A 253 -22.82 10.46 -20.19
CA ARG A 253 -24.11 10.96 -20.68
C ARG A 253 -25.20 10.89 -19.61
N THR A 254 -25.28 9.78 -18.89
CA THR A 254 -26.27 9.56 -17.82
C THR A 254 -26.12 10.62 -16.72
N ILE A 255 -24.89 10.85 -16.25
CA ILE A 255 -24.61 11.85 -15.20
C ILE A 255 -24.99 13.26 -15.68
N TYR A 256 -24.57 13.62 -16.90
CA TYR A 256 -24.83 14.94 -17.47
C TYR A 256 -26.33 15.20 -17.65
N VAL A 257 -27.10 14.23 -18.15
CA VAL A 257 -28.55 14.39 -18.34
C VAL A 257 -29.29 14.48 -17.01
N MET A 258 -28.88 13.72 -15.99
CA MET A 258 -29.56 13.69 -14.69
C MET A 258 -29.29 14.93 -13.84
N ASN A 259 -28.01 15.34 -13.74
CA ASN A 259 -27.56 16.33 -12.75
C ASN A 259 -26.64 17.42 -13.33
N GLY A 260 -26.48 17.48 -14.65
CA GLY A 260 -25.57 18.42 -15.32
C GLY A 260 -24.10 18.22 -14.92
N VAL A 261 -23.31 19.28 -15.07
CA VAL A 261 -21.87 19.26 -14.76
C VAL A 261 -21.61 19.06 -13.26
N ALA A 262 -22.47 19.59 -12.40
CA ALA A 262 -22.36 19.41 -10.94
C ALA A 262 -22.51 17.93 -10.53
N GLY A 263 -23.21 17.12 -11.33
CA GLY A 263 -23.34 15.67 -11.13
C GLY A 263 -22.01 14.94 -11.05
N PHE A 264 -21.00 15.37 -11.81
CA PHE A 264 -19.67 14.74 -11.83
C PHE A 264 -18.86 14.93 -10.55
N PHE A 265 -19.24 15.90 -9.71
CA PHE A 265 -18.54 16.23 -8.47
C PHE A 265 -19.36 15.87 -7.23
N LYS A 266 -20.49 15.16 -7.39
CA LYS A 266 -21.25 14.62 -6.25
C LYS A 266 -20.36 13.69 -5.42
N GLY A 267 -20.38 13.88 -4.10
CA GLY A 267 -19.56 13.08 -3.18
C GLY A 267 -18.07 13.39 -3.17
N ILE A 268 -17.59 14.46 -3.84
CA ILE A 268 -16.15 14.83 -3.83
C ILE A 268 -15.60 14.99 -2.42
N GLN A 269 -16.35 15.64 -1.52
CA GLN A 269 -15.94 15.81 -0.11
C GLN A 269 -15.76 14.46 0.60
N ALA A 270 -16.67 13.51 0.35
CA ALA A 270 -16.59 12.17 0.92
C ALA A 270 -15.41 11.38 0.35
N ARG A 271 -15.10 11.55 -0.94
CA ARG A 271 -13.95 10.90 -1.58
C ARG A 271 -12.62 11.46 -1.07
N VAL A 272 -12.50 12.77 -0.93
CA VAL A 272 -11.29 13.42 -0.38
C VAL A 272 -11.09 13.02 1.08
N LEU A 273 -12.14 13.08 1.90
CA LEU A 273 -12.04 12.70 3.31
C LEU A 273 -11.80 11.19 3.50
N TYR A 274 -12.19 10.35 2.55
CA TYR A 274 -11.84 8.94 2.54
C TYR A 274 -10.32 8.73 2.33
N GLN A 275 -9.70 9.48 1.40
CA GLN A 275 -8.27 9.29 1.10
C GLN A 275 -7.34 9.88 2.15
N MET A 276 -7.69 11.00 2.79
CA MET A 276 -6.77 11.68 3.72
C MET A 276 -6.32 10.82 4.92
N PRO A 277 -7.20 10.08 5.63
CA PRO A 277 -6.80 9.19 6.72
C PRO A 277 -6.24 7.86 6.21
N GLY A 278 -6.60 7.43 4.98
CA GLY A 278 -6.17 6.14 4.41
C GLY A 278 -4.66 5.97 4.45
N THR A 279 -3.91 6.95 3.94
CA THR A 279 -2.43 6.92 3.97
C THR A 279 -1.88 6.79 5.40
N ALA A 280 -2.42 7.56 6.35
CA ALA A 280 -2.00 7.53 7.75
C ALA A 280 -2.24 6.16 8.39
N ILE A 281 -3.40 5.56 8.12
CA ILE A 281 -3.79 4.24 8.63
C ILE A 281 -2.89 3.16 8.03
N SER A 282 -2.73 3.13 6.71
CA SER A 282 -1.94 2.11 6.01
C SER A 282 -0.49 2.14 6.46
N TRP A 283 0.10 3.33 6.58
CA TRP A 283 1.47 3.49 7.08
C TRP A 283 1.61 3.03 8.53
N SER A 284 0.71 3.47 9.42
CA SER A 284 0.76 3.07 10.84
C SER A 284 0.62 1.57 11.01
N ILE A 285 -0.27 0.92 10.25
CA ILE A 285 -0.48 -0.52 10.33
C ILE A 285 0.71 -1.28 9.75
N TYR A 286 1.26 -0.81 8.64
CA TYR A 286 2.46 -1.38 8.03
C TYR A 286 3.64 -1.38 9.02
N GLU A 287 3.92 -0.24 9.67
CA GLU A 287 5.01 -0.11 10.64
C GLU A 287 4.79 -1.00 11.88
N LEU A 288 3.56 -1.04 12.41
CA LEU A 288 3.23 -1.91 13.54
C LEU A 288 3.40 -3.40 13.20
N PHE A 289 2.94 -3.83 12.02
CA PHE A 289 3.08 -5.21 11.56
C PHE A 289 4.54 -5.59 11.34
N LYS A 290 5.28 -4.71 10.66
CA LYS A 290 6.71 -4.89 10.43
C LYS A 290 7.47 -5.01 11.75
N HIS A 291 7.21 -4.10 12.70
CA HIS A 291 7.83 -4.15 14.03
C HIS A 291 7.55 -5.48 14.74
N HIS A 292 6.30 -5.95 14.71
CA HIS A 292 5.92 -7.22 15.33
C HIS A 292 6.61 -8.42 14.67
N MET A 293 6.64 -8.50 13.34
CA MET A 293 7.27 -9.59 12.60
C MET A 293 8.80 -9.61 12.75
N THR A 294 9.44 -8.45 12.77
CA THR A 294 10.89 -8.34 12.99
C THR A 294 11.25 -8.71 14.42
N LYS A 295 10.42 -8.33 15.41
CA LYS A 295 10.61 -8.72 16.81
C LYS A 295 10.49 -10.24 17.00
N ASN A 296 9.48 -10.87 16.40
CA ASN A 296 9.35 -12.34 16.46
C ASN A 296 10.52 -13.05 15.77
N ASN A 297 10.96 -12.58 14.59
CA ASN A 297 12.15 -13.14 13.93
C ASN A 297 13.42 -13.02 14.80
N ARG A 298 13.60 -11.92 15.52
CA ARG A 298 14.72 -11.74 16.47
C ARG A 298 14.62 -12.64 17.71
N ASN A 299 13.41 -12.96 18.16
CA ASN A 299 13.20 -13.86 19.28
C ASN A 299 13.42 -15.34 18.90
N GLU A 300 13.02 -15.72 17.68
CA GLU A 300 13.27 -17.08 17.15
C GLU A 300 14.73 -17.28 16.72
N ASN A 301 15.38 -16.23 16.20
CA ASN A 301 16.79 -16.24 15.83
C ASN A 301 17.52 -15.08 16.53
N PRO A 302 17.91 -15.24 17.81
CA PRO A 302 18.69 -14.23 18.50
C PRO A 302 20.02 -14.00 17.76
N PRO A 303 20.51 -12.75 17.69
CA PRO A 303 21.83 -12.49 17.15
C PRO A 303 22.87 -13.30 17.95
N PRO A 304 23.92 -13.83 17.29
CA PRO A 304 24.92 -14.65 17.97
C PRO A 304 25.57 -13.87 19.13
N HIS A 305 25.60 -14.48 20.32
CA HIS A 305 26.02 -13.89 21.59
C HIS A 305 27.54 -13.68 21.75
N TRP A 306 28.30 -13.61 20.65
CA TRP A 306 29.76 -13.51 20.68
C TRP A 306 30.26 -12.27 21.46
N ASP A 307 29.48 -11.19 21.51
CA ASP A 307 29.81 -9.96 22.25
C ASP A 307 29.91 -10.22 23.77
N SER A 308 28.99 -11.01 24.32
CA SER A 308 29.02 -11.39 25.74
C SER A 308 30.11 -12.40 26.07
N ASP A 309 30.54 -13.21 25.10
CA ASP A 309 31.64 -14.17 25.27
C ASP A 309 33.01 -13.50 25.13
N LEU A 310 33.13 -12.48 24.27
CA LEU A 310 34.30 -11.60 24.15
C LEU A 310 34.60 -10.84 25.44
N ILE A 311 33.56 -10.26 26.07
CA ILE A 311 33.71 -9.45 27.29
C ILE A 311 34.07 -10.32 28.51
N LYS A 312 33.71 -11.61 28.49
CA LYS A 312 34.02 -12.58 29.57
C LYS A 312 35.40 -13.21 29.43
N ASP A 313 35.99 -13.24 28.24
CA ASP A 313 37.32 -13.81 28.04
C ASP A 313 38.40 -12.82 28.50
N SER A 314 39.06 -13.12 29.63
CA SER A 314 40.06 -12.25 30.25
C SER A 314 41.22 -11.92 29.29
N VAL A 315 41.59 -12.83 28.38
CA VAL A 315 42.71 -12.64 27.44
C VAL A 315 42.35 -11.61 26.37
N ILE A 316 41.07 -11.54 25.97
CA ILE A 316 40.61 -10.60 24.96
C ILE A 316 40.25 -9.26 25.61
N ARG A 317 39.59 -9.29 26.77
CA ARG A 317 39.22 -8.11 27.55
C ARG A 317 40.39 -7.20 27.89
N ASP A 318 41.54 -7.77 28.26
CA ASP A 318 42.72 -6.98 28.65
C ASP A 318 43.43 -6.35 27.44
N ASN A 319 43.10 -6.75 26.21
CA ASN A 319 43.67 -6.23 24.95
C ASN A 319 42.68 -5.39 24.12
N LEU A 320 41.44 -5.20 24.62
CA LEU A 320 40.42 -4.35 24.01
C LEU A 320 40.81 -2.87 24.23
N CYS A 321 41.06 -2.13 23.15
CA CYS A 321 41.01 -0.67 23.21
C CYS A 321 39.56 -0.21 23.03
N ASP A 322 39.19 0.92 23.61
CA ASP A 322 37.83 1.45 23.62
C ASP A 322 37.14 1.31 22.26
N ALA A 323 35.94 0.72 22.27
CA ALA A 323 35.16 0.47 21.07
C ALA A 323 34.69 1.79 20.44
N GLU A 324 35.43 2.31 19.46
CA GLU A 324 34.95 3.42 18.64
C GLU A 324 33.84 2.94 17.71
N SER A 325 32.63 3.50 17.86
CA SER A 325 31.59 3.34 16.86
C SER A 325 32.00 4.17 15.62
N SER A 326 32.52 3.53 14.58
CA SER A 326 32.94 4.24 13.37
C SER A 326 31.74 4.83 12.64
N LYS A 327 31.82 6.14 12.35
CA LYS A 327 30.89 6.88 11.47
C LYS A 327 30.86 6.29 10.07
N SER A 328 29.68 6.30 9.45
CA SER A 328 29.44 5.86 8.07
C SER A 328 30.21 6.70 7.05
N SER A 329 30.96 6.05 6.17
CA SER A 329 31.47 6.64 4.92
C SER A 329 30.84 5.89 3.74
N SER A 330 30.22 6.62 2.82
CA SER A 330 29.61 6.09 1.60
C SER A 330 30.66 5.79 0.55
N ASP A 331 30.60 4.61 -0.06
CA ASP A 331 31.32 4.31 -1.30
C ASP A 331 30.40 4.59 -2.51
N ASN A 332 30.99 4.95 -3.66
CA ASN A 332 30.30 5.56 -4.81
C ASN A 332 29.26 4.67 -5.55
N ASP A 333 28.98 3.46 -5.05
CA ASP A 333 28.07 2.47 -5.65
C ASP A 333 26.84 2.12 -4.80
N GLY A 334 26.48 2.94 -3.80
CA GLY A 334 25.16 2.85 -3.13
C GLY A 334 24.88 1.56 -2.34
N LYS A 335 25.87 0.67 -2.18
CA LYS A 335 25.81 -0.45 -1.22
C LYS A 335 26.09 0.09 0.18
N LEU A 336 25.09 0.08 1.05
CA LEU A 336 25.35 0.24 2.48
C LEU A 336 26.02 -1.03 3.00
N MET A 337 27.27 -0.88 3.45
CA MET A 337 28.01 -1.90 4.19
C MET A 337 27.22 -2.31 5.44
N VAL A 338 27.29 -3.60 5.77
CA VAL A 338 26.96 -4.13 7.10
C VAL A 338 27.52 -3.16 8.14
N GLN A 339 26.74 -2.85 9.18
CA GLN A 339 27.26 -2.08 10.32
C GLN A 339 28.30 -2.95 11.04
N GLU A 340 29.51 -3.00 10.49
CA GLU A 340 30.69 -3.60 11.10
C GLU A 340 30.99 -2.77 12.35
N ARG A 341 30.65 -3.30 13.53
CA ARG A 341 31.31 -2.85 14.75
C ARG A 341 32.73 -3.37 14.69
N ARG A 342 33.65 -2.48 14.30
CA ARG A 342 35.06 -2.77 14.30
C ARG A 342 35.57 -2.64 15.73
N ILE A 343 35.92 -3.77 16.34
CA ILE A 343 36.57 -3.80 17.64
C ILE A 343 38.08 -3.77 17.37
N THR A 344 38.75 -2.70 17.78
CA THR A 344 40.20 -2.56 17.60
C THR A 344 40.92 -3.13 18.82
N LEU A 345 41.72 -4.18 18.60
CA LEU A 345 42.61 -4.71 19.64
C LEU A 345 43.95 -3.96 19.58
N GLY A 346 44.43 -3.46 20.71
CA GLY A 346 45.63 -2.63 20.76
C GLY A 346 46.91 -3.39 20.40
N THR A 347 47.15 -4.52 21.04
CA THR A 347 48.29 -5.41 20.76
C THR A 347 47.82 -6.86 20.69
N THR A 348 47.89 -7.46 19.50
CA THR A 348 47.51 -8.85 19.28
C THR A 348 48.70 -9.78 19.56
N THR A 349 48.62 -10.59 20.62
CA THR A 349 49.53 -11.73 20.80
C THR A 349 48.97 -12.97 20.08
N ASN A 350 49.83 -13.94 19.72
CA ASN A 350 49.39 -15.21 19.10
C ASN A 350 48.29 -15.93 19.90
N LYS A 351 48.32 -15.81 21.24
CA LYS A 351 47.28 -16.37 22.13
C LYS A 351 45.91 -15.71 21.93
N THR A 352 45.86 -14.40 21.70
CA THR A 352 44.61 -13.65 21.47
C THR A 352 43.96 -14.05 20.14
N VAL A 353 44.78 -14.21 19.08
CA VAL A 353 44.31 -14.60 17.73
C VAL A 353 43.75 -16.03 17.72
N GLU A 354 44.41 -16.95 18.41
CA GLU A 354 43.98 -18.34 18.50
C GLU A 354 42.67 -18.48 19.29
N ARG A 355 42.50 -17.69 20.36
CA ARG A 355 41.25 -17.61 21.13
C ARG A 355 40.09 -17.05 20.30
N LEU A 356 40.32 -16.02 19.49
CA LEU A 356 39.31 -15.46 18.60
C LEU A 356 38.82 -16.46 17.54
N ARG A 357 39.69 -17.33 17.02
CA ARG A 357 39.29 -18.43 16.12
C ARG A 357 38.36 -19.44 16.80
N THR A 358 38.58 -19.74 18.08
CA THR A 358 37.72 -20.70 18.81
C THR A 358 36.29 -20.19 19.02
N LEU A 359 36.08 -18.87 19.02
CA LEU A 359 34.79 -18.22 19.26
C LEU A 359 33.85 -18.20 18.03
N HIS A 360 34.20 -18.84 16.90
CA HIS A 360 33.35 -18.97 15.70
C HIS A 360 32.70 -17.65 15.24
N MET A 361 33.49 -16.57 15.16
CA MET A 361 32.99 -15.30 14.62
C MET A 361 32.78 -15.38 13.10
N PRO A 362 31.67 -14.84 12.55
CA PRO A 362 31.34 -14.98 11.13
C PRO A 362 32.30 -14.26 10.17
N SER A 363 33.13 -13.33 10.66
CA SER A 363 34.10 -12.59 9.84
C SER A 363 35.16 -11.91 10.72
N LEU A 364 36.34 -12.53 10.83
CA LEU A 364 37.53 -11.91 11.41
C LEU A 364 38.41 -11.36 10.28
N THR A 365 38.26 -10.08 9.95
CA THR A 365 39.20 -9.35 9.09
C THR A 365 40.27 -8.71 9.96
N ALA A 366 41.40 -9.40 10.14
CA ALA A 366 42.56 -8.85 10.82
C ALA A 366 43.37 -7.98 9.85
N ASN A 367 43.29 -6.66 9.98
CA ASN A 367 44.29 -5.76 9.38
C ASN A 367 45.50 -5.70 10.31
N CYS A 368 46.48 -6.58 10.09
CA CYS A 368 47.77 -6.49 10.76
C CYS A 368 48.58 -5.33 10.15
N SER A 369 48.50 -4.15 10.75
CA SER A 369 49.51 -3.11 10.60
C SER A 369 50.53 -3.31 11.72
N ALA A 370 51.77 -3.68 11.36
CA ALA A 370 52.92 -3.95 12.24
C ALA A 370 52.96 -5.34 12.91
N ALA A 371 53.37 -6.37 12.15
CA ALA A 371 54.17 -7.48 12.66
C ALA A 371 54.82 -8.25 11.49
N ASP A 372 56.14 -8.19 11.43
CA ASP A 372 57.12 -8.97 10.65
C ASP A 372 56.66 -9.82 9.44
N ASP A 373 57.33 -9.58 8.31
CA ASP A 373 57.25 -10.21 6.97
C ASP A 373 57.40 -11.75 6.91
N ASN A 374 57.31 -12.48 8.03
CA ASN A 374 57.52 -13.94 8.07
C ASN A 374 56.23 -14.80 8.15
N TRP A 375 55.03 -14.23 7.97
CA TRP A 375 53.77 -14.98 8.14
C TRP A 375 52.93 -15.22 6.88
N LEU A 376 53.31 -14.69 5.71
CA LEU A 376 52.59 -14.90 4.43
C LEU A 376 53.03 -16.16 3.66
N GLY A 377 53.38 -17.22 4.39
CA GLY A 377 53.85 -18.48 3.79
C GLY A 377 53.37 -19.70 4.53
N LYS A 378 52.07 -20.01 4.46
CA LYS A 378 51.51 -21.37 4.43
C LYS A 378 49.99 -21.38 4.29
#